data_AF-A0A2V5UWB3-F1
#
_entry.id   AF-A0A2V5UWB3-F1
#
_cell.length_a   1.000
_cell.length_b   1.000
_cell.length_c   1.000
_cell.angle_alpha   90.00
_cell.angle_beta   90.00
_cell.angle_gamma   90.00
#
_symmetry.space_group_name_H-M   'P 1'
#
loop_
_entity.id
_entity.type
_entity.pdbx_description
1 polymer ?
#
loop_
_entity_poly.entity_id
_entity_poly.type
_entity_poly.pdbx_seq_one_letter_code
_entity_poly.pdbx_strand_id
1 'polypeptide(L)'
;QYPYQAFKVMHGLWGMGQMMFSKYIVAVDEECDVHNTSDVLFRLCANTDPARDTTIIKNPSDSLDHAPTEQNIGSHMGFDATRKLPGENYHRPWPELLKMTEEAQALVDALQAQTG
;
A
#
# COMPACT_ATOMS: atom_id res chain seq x y z
N GLN A 1 15.50 7.76 1.02
CA GLN A 1 14.66 6.77 0.31
C GLN A 1 15.52 6.05 -0.72
N TYR A 2 15.23 4.79 -1.08
CA TYR A 2 16.00 4.00 -2.06
C TYR A 2 15.14 2.87 -2.66
N PRO A 3 15.52 2.31 -3.83
CA PRO A 3 14.84 1.16 -4.45
C PRO A 3 14.61 0.01 -3.48
N TYR A 4 13.43 -0.61 -3.53
CA TYR A 4 13.03 -1.74 -2.67
C TYR A 4 12.94 -1.43 -1.16
N GLN A 5 12.86 -0.16 -0.78
CA GLN A 5 12.72 0.23 0.63
C GLN A 5 11.45 -0.36 1.28
N ALA A 6 10.35 -0.47 0.52
CA ALA A 6 9.10 -1.07 1.00
C ALA A 6 9.31 -2.48 1.54
N PHE A 7 10.07 -3.33 0.83
CA PHE A 7 10.38 -4.69 1.27
C PHE A 7 11.13 -4.71 2.60
N LYS A 8 12.13 -3.83 2.78
CA LYS A 8 12.85 -3.72 4.05
C LYS A 8 11.90 -3.34 5.20
N VAL A 9 10.99 -2.40 4.96
CA VAL A 9 10.02 -1.99 5.98
C VAL A 9 9.08 -3.14 6.33
N MET A 10 8.53 -3.84 5.33
CA MET A 10 7.66 -5.01 5.54
C MET A 10 8.35 -6.10 6.38
N HIS A 11 9.57 -6.49 6.01
CA HIS A 11 10.35 -7.47 6.78
C HIS A 11 10.73 -6.97 8.18
N GLY A 12 10.97 -5.67 8.35
CA GLY A 12 11.20 -5.06 9.64
C GLY A 12 9.98 -5.20 10.54
N LEU A 13 8.79 -4.84 10.05
CA LEU A 13 7.53 -4.93 10.80
C LEU A 13 7.20 -6.38 11.19
N TRP A 14 7.41 -7.33 10.28
CA TRP A 14 7.21 -8.75 10.58
C TRP A 14 8.21 -9.32 11.60
N GLY A 15 9.31 -8.63 11.86
CA GLY A 15 10.26 -8.95 12.91
C GLY A 15 10.01 -8.25 14.25
N MET A 16 8.98 -7.41 14.37
CA MET A 16 8.80 -6.51 15.51
C MET A 16 7.55 -6.81 16.35
N GLY A 17 7.76 -7.39 17.53
CA GLY A 17 6.75 -7.47 18.59
C GLY A 17 5.39 -7.99 18.09
N GLN A 18 4.31 -7.26 18.33
CA GLN A 18 2.96 -7.64 17.89
C GLN A 18 2.72 -7.46 16.39
N MET A 19 3.53 -6.65 15.69
CA MET A 19 3.42 -6.47 14.23
C MET A 19 3.83 -7.74 13.45
N MET A 20 4.49 -8.70 14.11
CA MET A 20 4.81 -9.99 13.51
C MET A 20 3.58 -10.77 13.04
N PHE A 21 2.40 -10.50 13.63
CA PHE A 21 1.13 -11.14 13.28
C PHE A 21 0.34 -10.41 12.19
N SER A 22 0.82 -9.26 11.69
CA SER A 22 0.14 -8.51 10.63
C SER A 22 0.17 -9.25 9.29
N LYS A 23 -0.90 -10.00 9.01
CA LYS A 23 -1.03 -10.88 7.82
C LYS A 23 -0.83 -10.16 6.49
N TYR A 24 -1.30 -8.92 6.40
CA TYR A 24 -1.24 -8.11 5.20
C TYR A 24 -0.61 -6.75 5.52
N ILE A 25 0.35 -6.34 4.71
CA ILE A 25 0.94 -5.00 4.77
C ILE A 25 0.86 -4.39 3.38
N VAL A 26 0.32 -3.17 3.28
CA VAL A 26 0.36 -2.35 2.07
C VAL A 26 1.25 -1.15 2.35
N ALA A 27 2.38 -1.06 1.66
CA ALA A 27 3.27 0.10 1.73
C ALA A 27 2.86 1.12 0.68
N VAL A 28 2.66 2.37 1.09
CA VAL A 28 2.27 3.49 0.22
C VAL A 28 3.20 4.68 0.43
N ASP A 29 3.24 5.59 -0.55
CA ASP A 29 3.97 6.86 -0.42
C ASP A 29 3.26 7.84 0.53
N GLU A 30 3.98 8.89 0.93
CA GLU A 30 3.54 9.88 1.91
C GLU A 30 2.27 10.66 1.51
N GLU A 31 1.96 10.77 0.22
CA GLU A 31 0.77 11.49 -0.24
C GLU A 31 -0.50 10.63 -0.19
N CYS A 32 -0.43 9.38 0.28
CA CYS A 32 -1.59 8.53 0.50
C CYS A 32 -2.12 8.71 1.94
N ASP A 33 -3.40 9.00 2.08
CA ASP A 33 -4.06 8.97 3.39
C ASP A 33 -4.37 7.52 3.79
N VAL A 34 -3.59 6.99 4.73
CA VAL A 34 -3.75 5.61 5.24
C VAL A 34 -5.04 5.39 6.03
N HIS A 35 -5.73 6.45 6.44
CA HIS A 35 -7.04 6.36 7.09
C HIS A 35 -8.20 6.38 6.07
N ASN A 36 -7.90 6.61 4.79
CA ASN A 36 -8.86 6.55 3.70
C ASN A 36 -8.67 5.26 2.89
N THR A 37 -9.55 4.27 3.13
CA THR A 37 -9.50 2.98 2.43
C THR A 37 -9.54 3.12 0.92
N SER A 38 -10.29 4.08 0.37
CA SER A 38 -10.39 4.27 -1.08
C SER A 38 -9.08 4.77 -1.69
N ASP A 39 -8.33 5.61 -0.99
CA ASP A 39 -7.01 6.08 -1.44
C ASP A 39 -5.99 4.94 -1.41
N VAL A 40 -5.94 4.18 -0.32
CA VAL A 40 -5.07 3.00 -0.21
C VAL A 40 -5.37 1.98 -1.31
N LEU A 41 -6.64 1.67 -1.56
CA LEU A 41 -7.04 0.76 -2.63
C LEU A 41 -6.71 1.31 -4.02
N PHE A 42 -6.86 2.61 -4.24
CA PHE A 42 -6.45 3.24 -5.49
C PHE A 42 -4.94 3.08 -5.72
N ARG A 43 -4.10 3.37 -4.72
CA ARG A 43 -2.65 3.18 -4.81
C ARG A 43 -2.29 1.72 -5.04
N LEU A 44 -2.90 0.79 -4.29
CA LEU A 44 -2.68 -0.64 -4.45
C LEU A 44 -2.98 -1.09 -5.89
N CYS A 45 -4.13 -0.73 -6.45
CA CYS A 45 -4.54 -1.16 -7.79
C CYS A 45 -3.81 -0.44 -8.92
N ALA A 46 -3.39 0.81 -8.73
CA ALA A 46 -2.75 1.61 -9.77
C ALA A 46 -1.22 1.42 -9.83
N ASN A 47 -0.58 1.17 -8.68
CA ASN A 47 0.88 1.19 -8.59
C ASN A 47 1.52 -0.21 -8.59
N THR A 48 0.73 -1.29 -8.50
CA THR A 48 1.27 -2.64 -8.41
C THR A 48 1.22 -3.41 -9.74
N ASP A 49 2.32 -4.10 -10.03
CA ASP A 49 2.34 -5.33 -10.82
C ASP A 49 2.31 -6.51 -9.84
N PRO A 50 1.31 -7.40 -9.91
CA PRO A 50 1.10 -8.40 -8.86
C PRO A 50 2.31 -9.29 -8.56
N ALA A 51 3.07 -9.70 -9.58
CA ALA A 51 4.20 -10.59 -9.39
C ALA A 51 5.46 -9.84 -8.94
N ARG A 52 5.69 -8.62 -9.46
CA ARG A 52 6.86 -7.81 -9.12
C ARG A 52 6.79 -7.22 -7.72
N ASP A 53 5.60 -6.76 -7.32
CA ASP A 53 5.43 -5.87 -6.17
C ASP A 53 4.80 -6.56 -4.94
N THR A 54 4.59 -7.87 -5.02
CA THR A 54 4.06 -8.67 -3.91
C THR A 54 5.14 -9.61 -3.37
N THR A 55 5.20 -9.75 -2.06
CA THR A 55 5.95 -10.83 -1.40
C THR A 55 5.01 -11.67 -0.56
N ILE A 56 5.21 -12.99 -0.58
CA ILE A 56 4.51 -13.93 0.29
C ILE A 56 5.57 -14.68 1.09
N ILE A 57 5.46 -14.65 2.42
CA ILE A 57 6.35 -15.34 3.32
C ILE A 57 5.58 -16.24 4.28
N LYS A 58 6.27 -17.25 4.83
CA LYS A 58 5.76 -18.04 5.95
C LYS A 58 6.21 -17.37 7.26
N ASN A 59 5.30 -17.17 8.21
CA ASN A 59 5.60 -16.52 9.50
C ASN A 59 4.67 -17.07 10.61
N PRO A 60 4.99 -16.86 11.90
CA PRO A 60 4.04 -17.12 12.98
C PRO A 60 2.75 -16.34 12.80
N SER A 61 1.64 -16.95 13.17
CA SER A 61 0.31 -16.35 13.17
C SER A 61 -0.24 -16.33 14.59
N ASP A 62 -1.23 -15.47 14.82
CA ASP A 62 -1.91 -15.40 16.11
C ASP A 62 -2.61 -16.72 16.43
N SER A 63 -2.51 -17.16 17.68
CA SER A 63 -3.12 -18.41 18.15
C SER A 63 -4.64 -18.47 18.08
N LEU A 64 -5.29 -17.30 18.01
CA LEU A 64 -6.73 -17.12 17.88
C LEU A 64 -7.16 -16.93 16.41
N ASP A 65 -6.21 -16.82 15.47
CA ASP A 65 -6.53 -16.75 14.05
C ASP A 65 -6.89 -18.14 13.53
N HIS A 66 -8.15 -18.28 13.09
CA HIS A 66 -8.73 -19.54 12.60
C HIS A 66 -8.47 -19.78 11.12
N ALA A 67 -7.97 -18.78 10.38
CA ALA A 67 -7.80 -18.86 8.94
C ALA A 67 -6.58 -19.69 8.48
N PRO A 68 -5.43 -19.71 9.17
CA PRO A 68 -4.32 -20.57 8.80
C PRO A 68 -4.68 -22.06 8.95
N THR A 69 -4.12 -22.89 8.07
CA THR A 69 -4.33 -24.35 8.13
C THR A 69 -3.62 -25.00 9.32
N GLU A 70 -2.52 -24.40 9.79
CA GLU A 70 -1.70 -24.88 10.89
C GLU A 70 -1.79 -23.88 12.05
N GLN A 71 -2.02 -24.37 13.27
CA GLN A 71 -2.14 -23.49 14.43
C GLN A 71 -0.83 -22.71 14.66
N ASN A 72 -0.95 -21.40 14.93
CA ASN A 72 0.16 -20.47 15.16
C ASN A 72 1.11 -20.26 13.97
N ILE A 73 0.82 -20.81 12.77
CA ILE A 73 1.69 -20.72 11.60
C ILE A 73 0.87 -20.36 10.37
N GLY A 74 1.22 -19.24 9.72
CA GLY A 74 0.49 -18.74 8.56
C GLY A 74 1.41 -18.22 7.46
N SER A 75 0.77 -17.76 6.37
CA SER A 75 1.44 -16.93 5.37
C SER A 75 1.12 -15.46 5.63
N HIS A 76 2.06 -14.60 5.28
CA HIS A 76 1.94 -13.16 5.34
C HIS A 76 2.25 -12.61 3.94
N MET A 77 1.50 -11.60 3.54
CA MET A 77 1.59 -11.00 2.22
C MET A 77 1.85 -9.51 2.33
N GLY A 78 2.85 -9.05 1.60
CA GLY A 78 3.24 -7.65 1.55
C GLY A 78 3.05 -7.12 0.14
N PHE A 79 2.45 -5.94 0.03
CA PHE A 79 2.28 -5.20 -1.22
C PHE A 79 3.09 -3.92 -1.18
N ASP A 80 4.00 -3.76 -2.13
CA ASP A 80 4.64 -2.49 -2.39
C ASP A 80 3.79 -1.66 -3.36
N ALA A 81 2.92 -0.80 -2.83
CA ALA A 81 2.08 0.13 -3.61
C ALA A 81 2.71 1.53 -3.74
N THR A 82 4.02 1.67 -3.48
CA THR A 82 4.77 2.90 -3.71
C THR A 82 5.04 3.15 -5.20
N ARG A 83 5.37 4.39 -5.55
CA ARG A 83 5.85 4.79 -6.87
C ARG A 83 7.13 4.03 -7.21
N LYS A 84 7.18 3.41 -8.39
CA LYS A 84 8.36 2.67 -8.81
C LYS A 84 9.50 3.57 -9.26
N LEU A 85 10.68 3.24 -8.78
CA LEU A 85 11.93 3.93 -9.07
C LEU A 85 12.71 3.22 -10.18
N PRO A 86 13.56 3.94 -10.93
CA PRO A 86 14.42 3.33 -11.97
C PRO A 86 15.29 2.17 -11.45
N GLY A 87 15.71 2.24 -10.19
CA GLY A 87 16.52 1.20 -9.54
C GLY A 87 15.74 -0.08 -9.16
N GLU A 88 14.42 -0.12 -9.38
CA GLU A 88 13.57 -1.30 -9.14
C GLU A 88 13.34 -2.11 -10.42
N ASN A 89 14.23 -1.93 -11.41
CA ASN A 89 14.10 -2.49 -12.75
C ASN A 89 12.81 -2.04 -13.46
N TYR A 90 12.33 -0.84 -13.13
CA TYR A 90 11.18 -0.21 -13.77
C TYR A 90 11.65 0.78 -14.84
N HIS A 91 11.31 0.52 -16.10
CA HIS A 91 11.83 1.28 -17.25
C HIS A 91 10.81 2.20 -17.92
N ARG A 92 9.57 2.20 -17.44
CA ARG A 92 8.50 3.07 -17.98
C ARG A 92 8.53 4.43 -17.27
N PRO A 93 8.09 5.51 -17.93
CA PRO A 93 7.83 6.76 -17.22
C PRO A 93 6.73 6.53 -16.18
N TRP A 94 6.92 7.00 -14.96
CA TRP A 94 5.87 6.96 -13.94
C TRP A 94 4.87 8.09 -14.19
N PRO A 95 3.56 7.80 -14.26
CA PRO A 95 2.56 8.84 -14.52
C PRO A 95 2.41 9.79 -13.31
N GLU A 96 2.11 11.05 -13.59
CA GLU A 96 1.69 11.99 -12.55
C GLU A 96 0.26 11.70 -12.09
N LEU A 97 -0.01 11.98 -10.82
CA LEU A 97 -1.36 11.83 -10.27
C LEU A 97 -2.27 12.91 -10.87
N LEU A 98 -3.42 12.51 -11.40
CA LEU A 98 -4.42 13.45 -11.90
C LEU A 98 -4.95 14.28 -10.73
N LYS A 99 -4.84 15.61 -10.85
CA LYS A 99 -5.39 16.57 -9.89
C LYS A 99 -6.38 17.47 -10.60
N MET A 100 -7.44 17.89 -9.90
CA MET A 100 -8.30 18.96 -10.39
C MET A 100 -7.47 20.25 -10.48
N THR A 101 -7.76 21.08 -11.49
CA THR A 101 -7.16 22.42 -11.54
C THR A 101 -7.79 23.29 -10.45
N GLU A 102 -7.10 24.35 -10.05
CA GLU A 102 -7.60 25.27 -9.03
C GLU A 102 -8.94 25.91 -9.45
N GLU A 103 -9.10 26.20 -10.74
CA GLU A 103 -10.34 26.77 -11.28
C GLU A 103 -11.50 25.75 -11.22
N ALA A 104 -11.23 24.50 -11.59
CA ALA A 104 -12.23 23.43 -11.52
C ALA A 104 -12.64 23.16 -10.07
N GLN A 105 -11.67 23.13 -9.14
CA GLN A 105 -11.95 22.93 -7.72
C GLN A 105 -12.82 24.08 -7.17
N ALA A 106 -12.45 25.32 -7.45
CA ALA A 106 -13.22 26.50 -7.02
C ALA A 106 -14.66 26.50 -7.55
N LEU A 107 -14.86 26.05 -8.80
CA LEU A 107 -16.20 25.91 -9.38
C LEU A 107 -17.02 24.83 -8.65
N VAL A 108 -16.43 23.67 -8.37
CA VAL A 108 -17.12 22.57 -7.65
C VAL A 108 -17.49 23.03 -6.24
N ASP A 109 -16.58 23.68 -5.52
CA ASP A 109 -16.83 24.17 -4.16
C ASP A 109 -17.98 25.20 -4.14
N ALA A 110 -18.00 26.11 -5.11
CA ALA A 110 -19.06 27.11 -5.25
C ALA A 110 -20.43 26.50 -5.58
N LEU A 111 -20.47 25.43 -6.38
CA LEU A 111 -21.70 24.70 -6.69
C LEU A 111 -22.21 23.90 -5.48
N GLN A 112 -21.31 23.22 -4.76
CA GLN A 112 -21.66 22.47 -3.56
C GLN A 112 -22.26 23.36 -2.48
N ALA A 113 -21.70 24.57 -2.28
CA ALA A 113 -22.20 25.54 -1.32
C ALA A 113 -23.62 26.07 -1.62
N GLN A 114 -24.07 25.99 -2.88
CA GLN A 114 -25.43 26.40 -3.27
C GLN A 114 -26.48 25.30 -3.05
N THR A 115 -26.03 24.04 -2.96
CA THR A 115 -26.89 22.86 -2.83
C THR A 115 -26.93 22.26 -1.43
N GLY A 116 -26.07 22.74 -0.52
CA GLY A 116 -26.09 22.42 0.91
C GLY A 116 -26.95 23.40 1.70
#